data_AF-A0A7S3ARG7-F1
#
_entry.id   AF-A0A7S3ARG7-F1
#
_cell.length_a   1.000
_cell.length_b   1.000
_cell.length_c   1.000
_cell.angle_alpha   90.00
_cell.angle_beta   90.00
_cell.angle_gamma   90.00
#
_symmetry.space_group_name_H-M   'P 1'
#
loop_
_entity.id
_entity.type
_entity.pdbx_description
1 polymer ?
#
loop_
_entity_poly.entity_id
_entity_poly.type
_entity_poly.pdbx_seq_one_letter_code
_entity_poly.pdbx_strand_id
1 'polypeptide(L)'
;EGEEGSDVDGPTELLPKLEVMGQVVPQLRFLCVEEEDWFLRLHVTLAGEMSGVVGALNQCFGADRVGPQVRALQQLEKAIEVLVRVHYTAGIGQPIGADVPQVRPALLMQRMHRFLPHVKELGLSPHILRATRVYCATGIDQPCLLHLFGVEKDDNALGRYREWQHGTGSELPRPHREYLESCLDSPSMRSLVQRAVGAHKLTVQELARLELAHNSCIDMVLRLFNRRIELVRTMFGDDMLREEFESERASLIDARLRLLVERREGLTETPLEGVLSVGDPLGAPAG
;
A
#
# COMPACT_ATOMS: atom_id res chain seq x y z
N GLU A 1 28.34 13.45 39.87
CA GLU A 1 26.93 13.74 40.18
C GLU A 1 26.37 14.57 39.03
N GLY A 2 25.30 14.10 38.39
CA GLY A 2 24.70 14.74 37.22
C GLY A 2 24.56 13.79 36.04
N GLU A 3 23.73 12.75 36.20
CA GLU A 3 23.23 11.93 35.10
C GLU A 3 22.26 12.78 34.26
N GLU A 4 22.61 13.06 33.01
CA GLU A 4 21.66 13.55 32.01
C GLU A 4 20.91 12.33 31.45
N GLY A 5 19.68 12.15 31.91
CA GLY A 5 18.76 11.14 31.46
C GLY A 5 18.42 11.36 29.98
N SER A 6 18.66 10.32 29.18
CA SER A 6 18.10 10.22 27.84
C SER A 6 16.59 9.98 27.95
N ASP A 7 15.79 10.96 27.55
CA ASP A 7 14.39 10.75 27.22
C ASP A 7 14.32 9.85 25.98
N VAL A 8 14.22 8.54 26.24
CA VAL A 8 13.85 7.56 25.23
C VAL A 8 12.35 7.71 25.04
N ASP A 9 11.96 8.50 24.04
CA ASP A 9 10.59 8.51 23.52
C ASP A 9 10.21 7.07 23.18
N GLY A 10 9.36 6.48 24.04
CA GLY A 10 8.81 5.16 23.83
C GLY A 10 8.02 5.11 22.52
N PRO A 11 7.87 3.92 21.91
CA PRO A 11 7.04 3.78 20.73
C PRO A 11 5.61 4.19 21.09
N THR A 12 5.17 5.34 20.57
CA THR A 12 3.77 5.78 20.66
C THR A 12 2.90 4.64 20.15
N GLU A 13 2.16 3.99 21.05
CA GLU A 13 1.23 2.94 20.65
C GLU A 13 0.25 3.55 19.66
N LEU A 14 0.27 3.05 18.42
CA LEU A 14 -0.73 3.33 17.39
C LEU A 14 -2.04 2.63 17.82
N LEU A 15 -2.66 3.14 18.88
CA LEU A 15 -4.01 2.74 19.25
C LEU A 15 -4.95 3.31 18.20
N PRO A 16 -5.79 2.48 17.57
CA PRO A 16 -6.63 2.92 16.48
C PRO A 16 -7.70 3.87 17.04
N LYS A 17 -7.83 5.08 16.47
CA LYS A 17 -8.89 6.04 16.86
C LYS A 17 -10.25 5.62 16.26
N LEU A 18 -10.63 4.35 16.42
CA LEU A 18 -11.84 3.78 15.80
C LEU A 18 -13.14 4.40 16.33
N GLU A 19 -13.11 5.04 17.51
CA GLU A 19 -14.24 5.81 18.05
C GLU A 19 -14.60 7.05 17.19
N VAL A 20 -13.75 7.43 16.23
CA VAL A 20 -13.88 8.67 15.45
C VAL A 20 -14.95 8.59 14.35
N MET A 21 -15.31 7.41 13.83
CA MET A 21 -16.35 7.32 12.78
C MET A 21 -17.69 7.92 13.24
N GLY A 22 -18.02 7.78 14.53
CA GLY A 22 -19.23 8.37 15.13
C GLY A 22 -19.15 9.89 15.32
N GLN A 23 -17.94 10.46 15.37
CA GLN A 23 -17.66 11.86 15.66
C GLN A 23 -17.61 12.74 14.39
N VAL A 24 -17.43 12.14 13.21
CA VAL A 24 -17.46 12.87 11.95
C VAL A 24 -18.91 13.28 11.62
N VAL A 25 -19.16 14.59 11.58
CA VAL A 25 -20.47 15.18 11.23
C VAL A 25 -20.34 15.98 9.93
N PRO A 26 -20.82 15.44 8.78
CA PRO A 26 -20.87 16.18 7.52
C PRO A 26 -21.67 17.48 7.66
N GLN A 27 -21.05 18.61 7.29
CA GLN A 27 -21.69 19.93 7.35
C GLN A 27 -22.62 20.18 6.16
N LEU A 28 -22.29 19.60 5.01
CA LEU A 28 -23.07 19.67 3.78
C LEU A 28 -23.51 18.27 3.39
N ARG A 29 -24.80 18.13 3.07
CA ARG A 29 -25.42 16.90 2.60
C ARG A 29 -26.16 17.22 1.32
N PHE A 30 -25.89 16.48 0.26
CA PHE A 30 -26.56 16.66 -1.03
C PHE A 30 -27.86 15.86 -1.09
N LEU A 31 -27.79 14.57 -0.77
CA LEU A 31 -28.95 13.67 -0.79
C LEU A 31 -29.73 13.69 0.52
N CYS A 32 -29.08 14.08 1.63
CA CYS A 32 -29.65 14.05 2.98
C CYS A 32 -30.15 12.66 3.37
N VAL A 33 -29.35 11.63 3.06
CA VAL A 33 -29.65 10.22 3.38
C VAL A 33 -28.54 9.59 4.20
N GLU A 34 -28.88 8.54 4.97
CA GLU A 34 -27.94 7.87 5.86
C GLU A 34 -26.73 7.28 5.12
N GLU A 35 -26.92 6.77 3.91
CA GLU A 35 -25.83 6.20 3.12
C GLU A 35 -24.78 7.25 2.70
N GLU A 36 -25.21 8.50 2.48
CA GLU A 36 -24.30 9.62 2.18
C GLU A 36 -23.47 9.96 3.42
N ASP A 37 -24.12 10.08 4.58
CA ASP A 37 -23.43 10.34 5.85
C ASP A 37 -22.42 9.24 6.17
N TRP A 38 -22.81 7.97 6.02
CA TRP A 38 -21.93 6.82 6.20
C TRP A 38 -20.72 6.88 5.25
N PHE A 39 -20.95 7.15 3.96
CA PHE A 39 -19.88 7.20 2.96
C PHE A 39 -18.88 8.31 3.24
N LEU A 40 -19.36 9.51 3.61
CA LEU A 40 -18.50 10.64 3.98
C LEU A 40 -17.72 10.35 5.26
N ARG A 41 -18.35 9.80 6.29
CA ARG A 41 -17.68 9.41 7.55
C ARG A 41 -16.58 8.39 7.31
N LEU A 42 -16.83 7.39 6.48
CA LEU A 42 -15.83 6.38 6.08
C LEU A 42 -14.60 7.04 5.45
N HIS A 43 -14.79 7.85 4.40
CA HIS A 43 -13.66 8.44 3.67
C HIS A 43 -12.89 9.46 4.50
N VAL A 44 -13.58 10.27 5.31
CA VAL A 44 -12.93 11.21 6.23
C VAL A 44 -12.14 10.46 7.30
N THR A 45 -12.67 9.36 7.84
CA THR A 45 -11.94 8.54 8.83
C THR A 45 -10.71 7.90 8.21
N LEU A 46 -10.83 7.30 7.01
CA LEU A 46 -9.70 6.76 6.28
C LEU A 46 -8.63 7.82 5.99
N ALA A 47 -9.03 9.03 5.62
CA ALA A 47 -8.12 10.15 5.43
C ALA A 47 -7.45 10.60 6.74
N GLY A 48 -8.17 10.58 7.86
CA GLY A 48 -7.65 10.92 9.18
C GLY A 48 -6.60 9.92 9.68
N GLU A 49 -6.81 8.63 9.44
CA GLU A 49 -5.85 7.57 9.80
C GLU A 49 -4.64 7.52 8.85
N MET A 50 -4.73 8.19 7.70
CA MET A 50 -3.68 8.19 6.69
C MET A 50 -2.35 8.76 7.17
N SER A 51 -2.36 9.64 8.17
CA SER A 51 -1.13 10.20 8.74
C SER A 51 -0.21 9.10 9.30
N GLY A 52 -0.78 8.02 9.85
CA GLY A 52 0.00 6.88 10.34
C GLY A 52 0.71 6.15 9.20
N VAL A 53 0.01 5.94 8.08
CA VAL A 53 0.58 5.30 6.88
C VAL A 53 1.68 6.17 6.26
N VAL A 54 1.43 7.47 6.09
CA VAL A 54 2.41 8.45 5.58
C VAL A 54 3.65 8.51 6.47
N GLY A 55 3.48 8.53 7.79
CA GLY A 55 4.59 8.51 8.75
C GLY A 55 5.43 7.23 8.61
N ALA A 56 4.79 6.07 8.51
CA ALA A 56 5.48 4.80 8.34
C ALA A 56 6.16 4.66 6.95
N LEU A 57 5.56 5.20 5.89
CA LEU A 57 6.16 5.29 4.55
C LEU A 57 7.45 6.10 4.59
N ASN A 58 7.44 7.27 5.22
CA ASN A 58 8.64 8.11 5.35
C ASN A 58 9.77 7.39 6.09
N GLN A 59 9.43 6.62 7.14
CA GLN A 59 10.42 5.79 7.83
C GLN A 59 10.96 4.67 6.93
N CYS A 60 10.13 4.07 6.08
CA CYS A 60 10.59 3.04 5.14
C CYS A 60 11.55 3.63 4.10
N PHE A 61 11.23 4.78 3.51
CA PHE A 61 12.10 5.46 2.54
C PHE A 61 13.41 5.96 3.16
N GLY A 62 13.38 6.36 4.44
CA GLY A 62 14.57 6.80 5.18
C GLY A 62 15.41 5.68 5.79
N ALA A 63 14.96 4.43 5.76
CA ALA A 63 15.65 3.32 6.43
C ALA A 63 16.80 2.74 5.59
N ASP A 64 18.04 2.97 6.04
CA ASP A 64 19.28 2.60 5.36
C ASP A 64 19.85 1.23 5.78
N ARG A 65 19.37 0.67 6.89
CA ARG A 65 19.85 -0.58 7.50
C ARG A 65 18.72 -1.57 7.74
N VAL A 66 19.03 -2.86 7.76
CA VAL A 66 18.03 -3.94 7.92
C VAL A 66 17.19 -3.78 9.19
N GLY A 67 17.80 -3.51 10.33
CA GLY A 67 17.07 -3.34 11.60
C GLY A 67 16.00 -2.23 11.54
N PRO A 68 16.38 -0.99 11.18
CA PRO A 68 15.45 0.08 10.86
C PRO A 68 14.41 -0.26 9.79
N GLN A 69 14.81 -0.90 8.67
CA GLN A 69 13.89 -1.29 7.59
C GLN A 69 12.79 -2.24 8.08
N VAL A 70 13.17 -3.29 8.84
CA VAL A 70 12.23 -4.24 9.42
C VAL A 70 11.25 -3.53 10.37
N ARG A 71 11.74 -2.62 11.22
CA ARG A 71 10.87 -1.87 12.14
C ARG A 71 9.91 -0.95 11.38
N ALA A 72 10.40 -0.23 10.36
CA ALA A 72 9.59 0.65 9.54
C ALA A 72 8.48 -0.13 8.81
N LEU A 73 8.82 -1.29 8.24
CA LEU A 73 7.85 -2.20 7.61
C LEU A 73 6.81 -2.69 8.64
N GLN A 74 7.22 -3.13 9.83
CA GLN A 74 6.27 -3.54 10.88
C GLN A 74 5.35 -2.40 11.33
N GLN A 75 5.84 -1.16 11.38
CA GLN A 75 5.00 0.01 11.66
C GLN A 75 4.02 0.29 10.50
N LEU A 76 4.47 0.15 9.27
CA LEU A 76 3.63 0.29 8.08
C LEU A 76 2.52 -0.76 8.06
N GLU A 77 2.83 -2.02 8.35
CA GLU A 77 1.85 -3.10 8.48
C GLU A 77 0.75 -2.73 9.49
N LYS A 78 1.14 -2.29 10.69
CA LYS A 78 0.19 -1.85 11.72
C LYS A 78 -0.65 -0.66 11.27
N ALA A 79 -0.04 0.34 10.61
CA ALA A 79 -0.76 1.50 10.11
C ALA A 79 -1.79 1.12 9.03
N ILE A 80 -1.45 0.19 8.12
CA ILE A 80 -2.39 -0.31 7.11
C ILE A 80 -3.50 -1.14 7.78
N GLU A 81 -3.17 -1.93 8.82
CA GLU A 81 -4.16 -2.69 9.58
C GLU A 81 -5.25 -1.78 10.16
N VAL A 82 -4.90 -0.59 10.64
CA VAL A 82 -5.87 0.42 11.10
C VAL A 82 -6.86 0.76 9.98
N LEU A 83 -6.38 1.03 8.76
CA LEU A 83 -7.25 1.30 7.61
C LEU A 83 -8.17 0.13 7.26
N VAL A 84 -7.67 -1.11 7.38
CA VAL A 84 -8.48 -2.33 7.19
C VAL A 84 -9.57 -2.42 8.27
N ARG A 85 -9.25 -2.13 9.54
CA ARG A 85 -10.22 -2.13 10.64
C ARG A 85 -11.30 -1.07 10.48
N VAL A 86 -10.98 0.10 9.91
CA VAL A 86 -11.98 1.12 9.55
C VAL A 86 -12.99 0.56 8.54
N HIS A 87 -12.54 -0.16 7.51
CA HIS A 87 -13.45 -0.82 6.55
C HIS A 87 -14.34 -1.87 7.23
N TYR A 88 -13.78 -2.69 8.12
CA TYR A 88 -14.58 -3.67 8.88
C TYR A 88 -15.64 -3.00 9.76
N THR A 89 -15.27 -1.95 10.47
CA THR A 89 -16.18 -1.17 11.32
C THR A 89 -17.30 -0.53 10.49
N ALA A 90 -16.98 -0.14 9.25
CA ALA A 90 -17.96 0.38 8.29
C ALA A 90 -18.86 -0.69 7.66
N GLY A 91 -18.65 -1.98 7.97
CA GLY A 91 -19.43 -3.10 7.43
C GLY A 91 -18.96 -3.66 6.11
N ILE A 92 -17.76 -3.30 5.65
CA ILE A 92 -17.24 -3.71 4.35
C ILE A 92 -16.57 -5.07 4.48
N GLY A 93 -17.16 -6.08 3.83
CA GLY A 93 -16.52 -7.39 3.64
C GLY A 93 -16.53 -8.37 4.81
N GLN A 94 -17.38 -8.12 5.82
CA GLN A 94 -17.70 -8.95 7.00
C GLN A 94 -16.67 -9.98 7.51
N PRO A 95 -16.33 -9.89 8.81
CA PRO A 95 -16.43 -11.03 9.71
C PRO A 95 -17.83 -11.08 10.33
N ILE A 96 -18.37 -12.30 10.44
CA ILE A 96 -19.66 -12.60 11.08
C ILE A 96 -19.61 -12.14 12.56
N GLY A 97 -20.52 -11.24 12.97
CA GLY A 97 -20.91 -11.11 14.40
C GLY A 97 -20.84 -9.76 15.12
N ALA A 98 -20.66 -8.60 14.44
CA ALA A 98 -20.64 -7.29 15.11
C ALA A 98 -21.86 -6.41 14.77
N ASP A 99 -22.11 -5.40 15.62
CA ASP A 99 -23.06 -4.29 15.42
C ASP A 99 -22.68 -3.43 14.21
N VAL A 100 -22.85 -3.99 13.01
CA VAL A 100 -22.53 -3.34 11.74
C VAL A 100 -23.65 -2.33 11.43
N PRO A 101 -23.31 -1.12 10.93
CA PRO A 101 -24.31 -0.18 10.44
C PRO A 101 -25.25 -0.83 9.41
N GLN A 102 -26.56 -0.68 9.56
CA GLN A 102 -27.56 -1.21 8.61
C GLN A 102 -27.67 -0.33 7.35
N VAL A 103 -26.54 0.01 6.75
CA VAL A 103 -26.46 0.88 5.58
C VAL A 103 -26.47 0.03 4.31
N ARG A 104 -27.10 0.52 3.24
CA ARG A 104 -27.14 -0.14 1.92
C ARG A 104 -26.35 0.67 0.88
N PRO A 105 -25.03 0.47 0.72
CA PRO A 105 -24.20 1.34 -0.15
C PRO A 105 -24.69 1.45 -1.60
N ALA A 106 -25.30 0.38 -2.16
CA ALA A 106 -25.93 0.41 -3.48
C ALA A 106 -27.03 1.49 -3.61
N LEU A 107 -27.77 1.79 -2.54
CA LEU A 107 -28.82 2.83 -2.56
C LEU A 107 -28.24 4.22 -2.73
N LEU A 108 -27.04 4.50 -2.17
CA LEU A 108 -26.35 5.76 -2.38
C LEU A 108 -26.11 5.98 -3.88
N MET A 109 -25.53 4.99 -4.54
CA MET A 109 -25.23 5.09 -5.96
C MET A 109 -26.49 5.15 -6.81
N GLN A 110 -27.51 4.35 -6.49
CA GLN A 110 -28.80 4.42 -7.19
C GLN A 110 -29.44 5.82 -7.09
N ARG A 111 -29.38 6.46 -5.92
CA ARG A 111 -29.91 7.81 -5.72
C ARG A 111 -29.05 8.85 -6.42
N MET A 112 -27.73 8.79 -6.29
CA MET A 112 -26.80 9.65 -7.03
C MET A 112 -27.03 9.57 -8.56
N HIS A 113 -27.26 8.36 -9.07
CA HIS A 113 -27.58 8.13 -10.49
C HIS A 113 -28.89 8.76 -10.95
N ARG A 114 -29.77 9.25 -10.07
CA ARG A 114 -30.94 10.06 -10.49
C ARG A 114 -30.56 11.49 -10.82
N PHE A 115 -29.47 12.00 -10.24
CA PHE A 115 -29.01 13.37 -10.44
C PHE A 115 -27.90 13.46 -11.50
N LEU A 116 -27.07 12.42 -11.65
CA LEU A 116 -25.98 12.38 -12.61
C LEU A 116 -26.40 12.49 -14.11
N PRO A 117 -27.50 11.86 -14.59
CA PRO A 117 -27.96 11.99 -15.97
C PRO A 117 -29.01 13.11 -16.18
N HIS A 118 -29.55 13.71 -15.13
CA HIS A 118 -30.68 14.67 -15.24
C HIS A 118 -30.33 16.12 -14.92
N VAL A 119 -29.15 16.39 -14.35
CA VAL A 119 -28.66 17.75 -14.17
C VAL A 119 -27.75 18.10 -15.35
N LYS A 120 -28.33 18.70 -16.41
CA LYS A 120 -27.58 19.23 -17.57
C LYS A 120 -26.44 20.18 -17.17
N GLU A 121 -26.53 20.80 -15.99
CA GLU A 121 -25.56 21.75 -15.46
C GLU A 121 -24.34 21.10 -14.80
N LEU A 122 -24.36 19.81 -14.45
CA LEU A 122 -23.18 19.14 -13.87
C LEU A 122 -22.16 18.74 -14.95
N GLY A 123 -22.54 18.63 -16.22
CA GLY A 123 -21.61 18.45 -17.34
C GLY A 123 -20.65 17.25 -17.24
N LEU A 124 -20.95 16.25 -16.39
CA LEU A 124 -19.97 15.23 -16.06
C LEU A 124 -19.82 14.23 -17.20
N SER A 125 -18.62 14.16 -17.77
CA SER A 125 -18.32 13.23 -18.84
C SER A 125 -18.32 11.77 -18.35
N PRO A 126 -18.49 10.77 -19.23
CA PRO A 126 -18.34 9.35 -18.89
C PRO A 126 -17.02 9.03 -18.17
N HIS A 127 -15.99 9.85 -18.39
CA HIS A 127 -14.73 9.81 -17.67
C HIS A 127 -14.89 10.08 -16.17
N ILE A 128 -15.71 11.05 -15.76
CA ILE A 128 -15.92 11.38 -14.34
C ILE A 128 -16.72 10.29 -13.62
N LEU A 129 -17.68 9.67 -14.29
CA LEU A 129 -18.39 8.50 -13.73
C LEU A 129 -17.43 7.31 -13.52
N ARG A 130 -16.50 7.10 -14.44
CA ARG A 130 -15.43 6.10 -14.27
C ARG A 130 -14.48 6.50 -13.13
N ALA A 131 -14.07 7.76 -13.06
CA ALA A 131 -13.24 8.29 -11.99
C ALA A 131 -13.87 8.12 -10.61
N THR A 132 -15.19 8.26 -10.47
CA THR A 132 -15.89 8.04 -9.19
C THR A 132 -15.79 6.59 -8.71
N ARG A 133 -15.92 5.62 -9.63
CA ARG A 133 -15.78 4.18 -9.31
C ARG A 133 -14.35 3.85 -8.92
N VAL A 134 -13.39 4.39 -9.68
CA VAL A 134 -11.97 4.17 -9.41
C VAL A 134 -11.53 4.90 -8.13
N TYR A 135 -12.08 6.06 -7.81
CA TYR A 135 -11.87 6.74 -6.54
C TYR A 135 -12.25 5.86 -5.35
N CYS A 136 -13.42 5.21 -5.39
CA CYS A 136 -13.84 4.28 -4.32
C CYS A 136 -12.91 3.05 -4.22
N ALA A 137 -12.33 2.63 -5.34
CA ALA A 137 -11.39 1.51 -5.40
C ALA A 137 -9.99 1.88 -4.93
N THR A 138 -9.67 3.18 -4.86
CA THR A 138 -8.32 3.68 -4.65
C THR A 138 -8.23 4.62 -3.46
N GLY A 139 -7.00 4.91 -3.03
CA GLY A 139 -6.73 5.93 -2.04
C GLY A 139 -5.48 6.70 -2.41
N ILE A 140 -5.30 7.89 -1.84
CA ILE A 140 -4.15 8.76 -2.12
C ILE A 140 -2.81 8.10 -1.73
N ASP A 141 -2.85 7.14 -0.82
CA ASP A 141 -1.74 6.30 -0.36
C ASP A 141 -1.35 5.20 -1.33
N GLN A 142 -2.27 4.76 -2.17
CA GLN A 142 -2.08 3.58 -3.01
C GLN A 142 -0.87 3.70 -3.95
N PRO A 143 -0.63 4.84 -4.65
CA PRO A 143 0.57 4.94 -5.49
C PRO A 143 1.87 4.88 -4.66
N CYS A 144 1.92 5.49 -3.47
CA CYS A 144 3.09 5.41 -2.58
C CYS A 144 3.34 3.98 -2.11
N LEU A 145 2.28 3.25 -1.73
CA LEU A 145 2.37 1.86 -1.28
C LEU A 145 2.87 0.96 -2.42
N LEU A 146 2.24 1.04 -3.61
CA LEU A 146 2.65 0.29 -4.79
C LEU A 146 4.12 0.57 -5.14
N HIS A 147 4.51 1.85 -5.14
CA HIS A 147 5.90 2.25 -5.40
C HIS A 147 6.88 1.68 -4.36
N LEU A 148 6.55 1.75 -3.06
CA LEU A 148 7.40 1.19 -2.00
C LEU A 148 7.71 -0.29 -2.26
N PHE A 149 6.71 -1.07 -2.64
CA PHE A 149 6.88 -2.50 -2.92
C PHE A 149 7.46 -2.80 -4.31
N GLY A 150 7.73 -1.76 -5.12
CA GLY A 150 8.29 -1.90 -6.46
C GLY A 150 7.30 -2.50 -7.45
N VAL A 151 6.00 -2.24 -7.27
CA VAL A 151 4.98 -2.58 -8.26
C VAL A 151 5.02 -1.56 -9.39
N GLU A 152 5.18 -2.05 -10.61
CA GLU A 152 5.22 -1.21 -11.80
C GLU A 152 3.83 -0.64 -12.16
N LYS A 153 3.82 0.35 -13.05
CA LYS A 153 2.57 0.97 -13.51
C LYS A 153 1.86 0.04 -14.49
N ASP A 154 0.61 -0.28 -14.19
CA ASP A 154 -0.28 -0.98 -15.11
C ASP A 154 -1.06 0.01 -15.99
N ASP A 155 -1.27 -0.31 -17.29
CA ASP A 155 -2.17 0.45 -18.19
C ASP A 155 -3.66 0.04 -18.04
N ASN A 156 -4.05 -0.33 -16.82
CA ASN A 156 -5.44 -0.62 -16.49
C ASN A 156 -6.16 0.64 -15.99
N ALA A 157 -7.48 0.55 -15.74
CA ALA A 157 -8.25 1.71 -15.31
C ALA A 157 -7.78 2.30 -13.96
N LEU A 158 -7.31 1.46 -13.04
CA LEU A 158 -6.76 1.90 -11.75
C LEU A 158 -5.43 2.65 -11.95
N GLY A 159 -4.54 2.10 -12.78
CA GLY A 159 -3.26 2.71 -13.13
C GLY A 159 -3.41 4.07 -13.81
N ARG A 160 -4.25 4.16 -14.85
CA ARG A 160 -4.53 5.44 -15.53
C ARG A 160 -5.15 6.50 -14.62
N TYR A 161 -6.02 6.09 -13.68
CA TYR A 161 -6.57 7.04 -12.72
C TYR A 161 -5.50 7.58 -11.77
N ARG A 162 -4.58 6.72 -11.30
CA ARG A 162 -3.42 7.18 -10.52
C ARG A 162 -2.60 8.17 -11.33
N GLU A 163 -2.24 7.84 -12.56
CA GLU A 163 -1.49 8.76 -13.45
C GLU A 163 -2.17 10.12 -13.60
N TRP A 164 -3.50 10.13 -13.78
CA TRP A 164 -4.27 11.37 -13.79
C TRP A 164 -4.20 12.13 -12.46
N GLN A 165 -4.26 11.45 -11.31
CA GLN A 165 -4.08 12.07 -9.98
C GLN A 165 -2.67 12.67 -9.77
N HIS A 166 -1.66 12.22 -10.50
CA HIS A 166 -0.32 12.82 -10.47
C HIS A 166 -0.16 13.96 -11.48
N GLY A 167 -0.97 13.97 -12.54
CA GLY A 167 -0.79 14.87 -13.68
C GLY A 167 -1.19 16.32 -13.43
N THR A 168 -0.97 17.15 -14.46
CA THR A 168 -1.36 18.57 -14.48
C THR A 168 -2.86 18.80 -14.35
N GLY A 169 -3.68 17.79 -14.66
CA GLY A 169 -5.14 17.79 -14.49
C GLY A 169 -5.63 17.25 -13.15
N SER A 170 -4.74 16.99 -12.19
CA SER A 170 -5.10 16.45 -10.88
C SER A 170 -5.87 17.45 -10.02
N GLU A 171 -6.90 16.96 -9.34
CA GLU A 171 -7.67 17.69 -8.33
C GLU A 171 -7.04 17.62 -6.93
N LEU A 172 -5.91 16.93 -6.76
CA LEU A 172 -5.24 16.84 -5.47
C LEU A 172 -4.63 18.18 -5.04
N PRO A 173 -4.73 18.54 -3.74
CA PRO A 173 -4.02 19.69 -3.19
C PRO A 173 -2.53 19.62 -3.53
N ARG A 174 -1.94 20.77 -3.85
CA ARG A 174 -0.52 20.88 -4.23
C ARG A 174 0.43 20.15 -3.25
N PRO A 175 0.31 20.29 -1.92
CA PRO A 175 1.20 19.58 -0.99
C PRO A 175 1.13 18.06 -1.11
N HIS A 176 -0.03 17.50 -1.46
CA HIS A 176 -0.17 16.05 -1.64
C HIS A 176 0.52 15.58 -2.92
N ARG A 177 0.46 16.38 -3.99
CA ARG A 177 1.16 16.09 -5.25
C ARG A 177 2.67 16.15 -5.06
N GLU A 178 3.16 17.20 -4.40
CA GLU A 178 4.60 17.36 -4.10
C GLU A 178 5.13 16.21 -3.21
N TYR A 179 4.36 15.80 -2.20
CA TYR A 179 4.73 14.64 -1.37
C TYR A 179 4.81 13.35 -2.19
N LEU A 180 3.84 13.15 -3.07
CA LEU A 180 3.72 11.97 -3.91
C LEU A 180 4.86 11.89 -4.93
N GLU A 181 5.21 13.00 -5.57
CA GLU A 181 6.40 13.15 -6.42
C GLU A 181 7.67 12.78 -5.64
N SER A 182 7.85 13.33 -4.43
CA SER A 182 8.99 13.01 -3.58
C SER A 182 9.08 11.52 -3.20
N CYS A 183 7.95 10.84 -3.03
CA CYS A 183 7.95 9.39 -2.79
C CYS A 183 8.42 8.62 -4.02
N LEU A 184 7.94 9.00 -5.21
CA LEU A 184 8.26 8.35 -6.47
C LEU A 184 9.72 8.54 -6.89
N ASP A 185 10.34 9.65 -6.49
CA ASP A 185 11.78 9.91 -6.70
C ASP A 185 12.68 9.05 -5.80
N SER A 186 12.13 8.48 -4.72
CA SER A 186 12.88 7.62 -3.81
C SER A 186 12.98 6.18 -4.34
N PRO A 187 14.08 5.45 -4.11
CA PRO A 187 14.16 4.05 -4.49
C PRO A 187 13.15 3.21 -3.70
N SER A 188 12.51 2.25 -4.38
CA SER A 188 11.59 1.32 -3.73
C SER A 188 12.31 0.43 -2.71
N MET A 189 11.59 0.00 -1.67
CA MET A 189 12.12 -0.95 -0.69
C MET A 189 12.56 -2.24 -1.39
N ARG A 190 11.76 -2.75 -2.34
CA ARG A 190 12.12 -3.93 -3.15
C ARG A 190 13.46 -3.75 -3.85
N SER A 191 13.69 -2.60 -4.52
CA SER A 191 14.95 -2.31 -5.20
C SER A 191 16.14 -2.22 -4.23
N LEU A 192 15.95 -1.58 -3.07
CA LEU A 192 16.98 -1.48 -2.03
C LEU A 192 17.38 -2.86 -1.49
N VAL A 193 16.38 -3.71 -1.20
CA VAL A 193 16.61 -5.06 -0.69
C VAL A 193 17.32 -5.94 -1.72
N GLN A 194 16.84 -5.97 -2.98
CA GLN A 194 17.46 -6.75 -4.05
C GLN A 194 18.93 -6.37 -4.27
N ARG A 195 19.27 -5.07 -4.24
CA ARG A 195 20.65 -4.60 -4.36
C ARG A 195 21.54 -5.09 -3.21
N ALA A 196 21.01 -5.12 -1.98
CA ALA A 196 21.75 -5.61 -0.82
C ALA A 196 21.99 -7.13 -0.87
N VAL A 197 21.03 -7.89 -1.42
CA VAL A 197 21.13 -9.35 -1.61
C VAL A 197 22.18 -9.70 -2.67
N GLY A 198 22.13 -9.04 -3.84
CA GLY A 198 23.07 -9.28 -4.94
C GLY A 198 24.52 -8.95 -4.57
N ALA A 199 24.74 -7.99 -3.68
CA ALA A 199 26.06 -7.69 -3.13
C ALA A 199 26.50 -8.62 -1.99
N HIS A 200 25.69 -9.63 -1.65
CA HIS A 200 25.90 -10.59 -0.55
C HIS A 200 26.23 -9.95 0.81
N LYS A 201 25.68 -8.75 1.06
CA LYS A 201 25.97 -7.99 2.30
C LYS A 201 25.22 -8.48 3.53
N LEU A 202 24.14 -9.24 3.33
CA LEU A 202 23.20 -9.61 4.37
C LEU A 202 23.41 -11.05 4.83
N THR A 203 23.29 -11.28 6.14
CA THR A 203 23.23 -12.63 6.72
C THR A 203 21.91 -13.32 6.36
N VAL A 204 21.87 -14.65 6.44
CA VAL A 204 20.64 -15.43 6.19
C VAL A 204 19.51 -15.00 7.15
N GLN A 205 19.85 -14.72 8.41
CA GLN A 205 18.87 -14.28 9.40
C GLN A 205 18.31 -12.88 9.07
N GLU A 206 19.15 -11.94 8.64
CA GLU A 206 18.71 -10.62 8.20
C GLU A 206 17.80 -10.69 6.97
N LEU A 207 18.15 -11.52 5.99
CA LEU A 207 17.32 -11.77 4.82
C LEU A 207 15.94 -12.32 5.19
N ALA A 208 15.90 -13.36 6.03
CA ALA A 208 14.64 -13.98 6.46
C ALA A 208 13.72 -12.98 7.18
N ARG A 209 14.29 -12.14 8.05
CA ARG A 209 13.52 -11.11 8.78
C ARG A 209 12.96 -10.03 7.84
N LEU A 210 13.76 -9.60 6.88
CA LEU A 210 13.38 -8.57 5.92
C LEU A 210 12.34 -9.08 4.93
N GLU A 211 12.53 -10.29 4.41
CA GLU A 211 11.57 -10.99 3.56
C GLU A 211 10.22 -11.17 4.26
N LEU A 212 10.23 -11.64 5.52
CA LEU A 212 9.02 -11.81 6.31
C LEU A 212 8.29 -10.48 6.53
N ALA A 213 8.99 -9.43 6.95
CA ALA A 213 8.39 -8.12 7.20
C ALA A 213 7.80 -7.49 5.92
N HIS A 214 8.55 -7.55 4.81
CA HIS A 214 8.09 -7.03 3.50
C HIS A 214 6.85 -7.78 3.00
N ASN A 215 6.89 -9.11 3.05
CA ASN A 215 5.77 -9.94 2.58
C ASN A 215 4.54 -9.80 3.48
N SER A 216 4.70 -9.59 4.79
CA SER A 216 3.60 -9.30 5.71
C SER A 216 2.93 -7.97 5.38
N CYS A 217 3.70 -6.93 5.03
CA CYS A 217 3.14 -5.68 4.52
C CYS A 217 2.35 -5.88 3.21
N ILE A 218 2.87 -6.63 2.25
CA ILE A 218 2.15 -6.94 1.00
C ILE A 218 0.82 -7.64 1.31
N ASP A 219 0.83 -8.62 2.22
CA ASP A 219 -0.39 -9.31 2.64
C ASP A 219 -1.40 -8.34 3.27
N MET A 220 -0.95 -7.36 4.03
CA MET A 220 -1.81 -6.33 4.62
C MET A 220 -2.34 -5.32 3.57
N VAL A 221 -1.52 -4.90 2.61
CA VAL A 221 -1.94 -4.07 1.47
C VAL A 221 -3.00 -4.79 0.64
N LEU A 222 -2.79 -6.08 0.35
CA LEU A 222 -3.76 -6.91 -0.35
C LEU A 222 -5.08 -6.98 0.40
N ARG A 223 -5.06 -7.10 1.73
CA ARG A 223 -6.29 -7.04 2.55
C ARG A 223 -7.00 -5.69 2.40
N LEU A 224 -6.27 -4.58 2.49
CA LEU A 224 -6.82 -3.24 2.29
C LEU A 224 -7.46 -3.08 0.90
N PHE A 225 -6.76 -3.46 -0.16
CA PHE A 225 -7.29 -3.31 -1.52
C PHE A 225 -8.48 -4.23 -1.76
N ASN A 226 -8.48 -5.44 -1.18
CA ASN A 226 -9.66 -6.31 -1.17
C ASN A 226 -10.87 -5.64 -0.50
N ARG A 227 -10.68 -4.89 0.60
CA ARG A 227 -11.79 -4.15 1.21
C ARG A 227 -12.29 -3.02 0.30
N ARG A 228 -11.39 -2.29 -0.36
CA ARG A 228 -11.76 -1.22 -1.31
C ARG A 228 -12.55 -1.77 -2.50
N ILE A 229 -12.14 -2.89 -3.09
CA ILE A 229 -12.89 -3.50 -4.21
C ILE A 229 -14.25 -4.05 -3.76
N GLU A 230 -14.37 -4.55 -2.52
CA GLU A 230 -15.67 -4.96 -1.97
C GLU A 230 -16.62 -3.78 -1.75
N LEU A 231 -16.10 -2.63 -1.32
CA LEU A 231 -16.88 -1.39 -1.26
C LEU A 231 -17.43 -1.05 -2.65
N VAL A 232 -16.57 -1.08 -3.68
CA VAL A 232 -16.96 -0.84 -5.07
C VAL A 232 -18.03 -1.84 -5.50
N ARG A 233 -17.84 -3.15 -5.25
CA ARG A 233 -18.82 -4.17 -5.64
C ARG A 233 -20.16 -3.98 -4.95
N THR A 234 -20.15 -3.62 -3.67
CA THR A 234 -21.36 -3.33 -2.90
C THR A 234 -22.09 -2.07 -3.41
N MET A 235 -21.35 -1.09 -3.94
CA MET A 235 -21.91 0.16 -4.45
C MET A 235 -22.37 0.07 -5.92
N PHE A 236 -21.66 -0.71 -6.74
CA PHE A 236 -21.76 -0.65 -8.21
C PHE A 236 -22.03 -2.00 -8.89
N GLY A 237 -22.01 -3.11 -8.15
CA GLY A 237 -22.23 -4.48 -8.64
C GLY A 237 -20.98 -5.36 -8.66
N ASP A 238 -21.17 -6.68 -8.58
CA ASP A 238 -20.12 -7.68 -8.32
C ASP A 238 -19.02 -7.80 -9.40
N ASP A 239 -19.33 -7.41 -10.63
CA ASP A 239 -18.39 -7.45 -11.76
C ASP A 239 -17.53 -6.17 -11.87
N MET A 240 -17.84 -5.13 -11.09
CA MET A 240 -17.19 -3.83 -11.22
C MET A 240 -15.70 -3.90 -10.86
N LEU A 241 -14.85 -3.42 -11.79
CA LEU A 241 -13.39 -3.37 -11.67
C LEU A 241 -12.71 -4.72 -11.38
N ARG A 242 -13.36 -5.85 -11.69
CA ARG A 242 -12.82 -7.19 -11.40
C ARG A 242 -11.49 -7.44 -12.08
N GLU A 243 -11.40 -7.20 -13.38
CA GLU A 243 -10.20 -7.48 -14.17
C GLU A 243 -9.03 -6.58 -13.76
N GLU A 244 -9.31 -5.29 -13.54
CA GLU A 244 -8.29 -4.34 -13.11
C GLU A 244 -7.77 -4.65 -11.71
N PHE A 245 -8.65 -5.10 -10.81
CA PHE A 245 -8.24 -5.53 -9.48
C PHE A 245 -7.42 -6.83 -9.51
N GLU A 246 -7.79 -7.83 -10.31
CA GLU A 246 -7.00 -9.06 -10.43
C GLU A 246 -5.62 -8.80 -11.04
N SER A 247 -5.53 -7.89 -12.02
CA SER A 247 -4.25 -7.42 -12.56
C SER A 247 -3.37 -6.84 -11.46
N GLU A 248 -3.87 -5.87 -10.70
CA GLU A 248 -3.09 -5.22 -9.64
C GLU A 248 -2.74 -6.19 -8.49
N ARG A 249 -3.65 -7.10 -8.17
CA ARG A 249 -3.43 -8.18 -7.20
C ARG A 249 -2.30 -9.11 -7.66
N ALA A 250 -2.24 -9.46 -8.93
CA ALA A 250 -1.15 -10.26 -9.49
C ALA A 250 0.19 -9.51 -9.36
N SER A 251 0.23 -8.23 -9.74
CA SER A 251 1.42 -7.38 -9.61
C SER A 251 1.92 -7.28 -8.16
N LEU A 252 1.02 -7.17 -7.19
CA LEU A 252 1.37 -7.20 -5.75
C LEU A 252 1.91 -8.56 -5.28
N ILE A 253 1.35 -9.67 -5.77
CA ILE A 253 1.84 -11.02 -5.46
C ILE A 253 3.25 -11.23 -6.04
N ASP A 254 3.51 -10.71 -7.23
CA ASP A 254 4.83 -10.77 -7.88
C ASP A 254 5.85 -9.85 -7.19
N ALA A 255 5.37 -8.79 -6.53
CA ALA A 255 6.19 -7.90 -5.70
C ALA A 255 6.62 -8.52 -4.36
N ARG A 256 6.16 -9.74 -4.03
CA ARG A 256 6.70 -10.52 -2.90
C ARG A 256 8.18 -10.83 -3.11
N LEU A 257 8.92 -10.81 -2.02
CA LEU A 257 10.33 -11.18 -2.00
C LEU A 257 10.47 -12.70 -1.80
N ARG A 258 11.44 -13.31 -2.49
CA ARG A 258 11.84 -14.71 -2.36
C ARG A 258 13.36 -14.83 -2.19
N LEU A 259 13.93 -13.97 -1.36
CA LEU A 259 15.37 -13.71 -1.25
C LEU A 259 16.17 -14.96 -0.89
N LEU A 260 15.62 -15.82 -0.02
CA LEU A 260 16.29 -17.07 0.36
C LEU A 260 16.39 -18.06 -0.79
N VAL A 261 15.37 -18.11 -1.65
CA VAL A 261 15.36 -18.94 -2.86
C VAL A 261 16.35 -18.37 -3.87
N GLU A 262 16.26 -17.07 -4.15
CA GLU A 262 17.15 -16.36 -5.07
C GLU A 262 18.63 -16.48 -4.66
N ARG A 263 18.94 -16.35 -3.37
CA ARG A 263 20.31 -16.52 -2.87
C ARG A 263 20.82 -17.96 -3.05
N ARG A 264 19.96 -18.96 -2.86
CA ARG A 264 20.33 -20.36 -3.07
C ARG A 264 20.61 -20.64 -4.54
N GLU A 265 19.78 -20.13 -5.43
CA GLU A 265 19.92 -20.32 -6.88
C GLU A 265 21.14 -19.59 -7.44
N GLY A 266 21.41 -18.35 -6.99
CA GLY A 266 22.61 -17.61 -7.37
C GLY A 266 23.93 -18.25 -6.92
N LEU A 267 23.92 -19.02 -5.82
CA LEU A 267 25.07 -19.82 -5.38
C LEU A 267 25.28 -21.08 -6.25
N THR A 268 24.24 -21.58 -6.92
CA THR A 268 24.35 -22.74 -7.82
C THR A 268 24.74 -22.37 -9.24
N GLU A 269 24.53 -21.12 -9.66
CA GLU A 269 24.86 -20.65 -11.01
C GLU A 269 26.27 -20.08 -11.15
N THR A 270 27.05 -19.95 -10.07
CA THR A 270 28.48 -19.62 -10.17
C THR A 270 29.27 -20.88 -10.48
N PRO A 271 29.82 -21.07 -11.70
CA PRO A 271 30.68 -22.20 -11.96
C PRO A 271 31.93 -22.05 -11.09
N LEU A 272 32.31 -23.11 -10.39
CA LEU A 272 33.64 -23.27 -9.79
C LEU A 272 34.70 -23.44 -10.89
N GLU A 273 34.80 -22.50 -11.83
CA GLU A 273 35.92 -22.40 -12.76
C GLU A 273 36.95 -21.45 -12.14
N GLY A 274 37.95 -22.00 -11.44
CA GLY A 274 39.15 -21.20 -11.14
C GLY A 274 40.01 -21.53 -9.94
N VAL A 275 39.78 -22.59 -9.17
CA VAL A 275 40.70 -22.93 -8.05
C VAL A 275 40.96 -24.42 -7.94
N LEU A 276 41.52 -25.03 -8.99
CA LEU A 276 42.39 -26.21 -8.87
C LEU A 276 43.40 -26.21 -10.03
N SER A 277 44.27 -25.19 -10.09
CA SER A 277 45.58 -25.40 -10.72
C SER A 277 46.43 -26.16 -9.70
N VAL A 278 46.38 -27.49 -9.81
CA VAL A 278 47.31 -28.39 -9.13
C VAL A 278 48.69 -28.04 -9.68
N GLY A 279 49.52 -27.43 -8.83
CA GLY A 279 50.92 -27.18 -9.17
C GLY A 279 51.61 -28.49 -9.52
N ASP A 280 52.19 -28.52 -10.73
CA ASP A 280 53.13 -29.55 -11.13
C ASP A 280 54.28 -29.65 -10.10
N PRO A 281 54.60 -30.84 -9.59
CA PRO A 281 55.76 -31.00 -8.74
C PRO A 281 57.02 -31.20 -9.58
N LEU A 282 58.05 -30.41 -9.25
CA LEU A 282 59.46 -30.79 -9.29
C LEU A 282 60.08 -31.10 -10.66
N GLY A 283 60.58 -30.05 -11.31
CA GLY A 283 61.74 -30.17 -12.20
C GLY A 283 63.02 -30.38 -11.38
N ALA A 284 63.61 -31.58 -11.47
CA ALA A 284 64.94 -31.89 -10.96
C ALA A 284 66.04 -31.26 -11.85
N PRO A 285 67.20 -30.87 -11.30
CA PRO A 285 68.33 -30.45 -12.11
C PRO A 285 69.17 -31.68 -12.55
N ALA A 286 69.44 -31.75 -13.85
CA ALA A 286 70.63 -32.39 -14.42
C ALA A 286 71.41 -31.24 -15.09
N GLY A 287 72.67 -30.97 -14.77
CA GLY A 287 73.83 -31.82 -15.00
C GLY A 287 74.81 -30.96 -15.78
#